data_AF-A0A662TTQ0-F1
#
_entry.id   AF-A0A662TTQ0-F1
#
_cell.length_a   1.000
_cell.length_b   1.000
_cell.length_c   1.000
_cell.angle_alpha   90.00
_cell.angle_beta   90.00
_cell.angle_gamma   90.00
#
_symmetry.space_group_name_H-M   'P 1'
#
loop_
_entity.id
_entity.type
_entity.pdbx_description
1 polymer ?
#
loop_
_entity_poly.entity_id
_entity_poly.type
_entity_poly.pdbx_seq_one_letter_code
_entity_poly.pdbx_strand_id
1 'polypeptide(L)'
;MNPFENVPTPSTAEELIDLAFRRARRAGRGSLTSDLKRIEIIRSILCDRLLRIVRSYPRIERIPAFYRELLDVLVGEAALRKALYRVKWCADVVDKLAHEYRAKIRGAQKVNQRLQFLRSFYGRVSSLLGEIEGELDLLREASVKLRKLPSINPELFTIVVSGYTNVGKSSLVRVCSSAKPRVESYPFTTQEIIVGHGKHRGVPFQIIDTPGLLDRPLSERNRIELQAILALKHLPSVIVFLIDPSQPCGYPNVNHINLYSEIKHHFGDRPIHLAVSPKDLDDEGR
;
A
#
# COMPACT_ATOMS: atom_id res chain seq x y z
N MET A 1 6.99 -5.96 7.87
CA MET A 1 5.88 -6.66 7.18
C MET A 1 4.98 -5.59 6.61
N ASN A 2 4.52 -5.77 5.37
CA ASN A 2 3.72 -4.77 4.67
C ASN A 2 2.44 -4.42 5.48
N PRO A 3 2.25 -3.17 5.92
CA PRO A 3 1.10 -2.79 6.76
C PRO A 3 -0.24 -2.84 6.01
N PHE A 4 -0.23 -3.00 4.69
CA PHE A 4 -1.41 -3.03 3.83
C PHE A 4 -1.73 -4.43 3.28
N GLU A 5 -0.99 -5.47 3.66
CA GLU A 5 -1.10 -6.82 3.11
C GLU A 5 -2.54 -7.38 3.16
N ASN A 6 -3.27 -7.06 4.24
CA ASN A 6 -4.62 -7.56 4.50
C ASN A 6 -5.75 -6.61 4.08
N VAL A 7 -5.43 -5.53 3.36
CA VAL A 7 -6.45 -4.57 2.89
C VAL A 7 -7.30 -5.24 1.78
N PRO A 8 -8.62 -5.40 1.98
CA PRO A 8 -9.50 -6.01 0.99
C PRO A 8 -9.78 -5.04 -0.16
N THR A 9 -10.09 -5.60 -1.32
CA THR A 9 -10.63 -4.83 -2.45
C THR A 9 -12.09 -4.45 -2.16
N PRO A 10 -12.47 -3.15 -2.13
CA PRO A 10 -13.85 -2.72 -1.96
C PRO A 10 -14.76 -3.10 -3.14
N SER A 11 -16.00 -3.48 -2.82
CA SER A 11 -17.10 -3.63 -3.79
C SER A 11 -17.48 -2.28 -4.42
N THR A 12 -18.10 -2.32 -5.60
CA THR A 12 -18.72 -1.13 -6.24
C THR A 12 -19.98 -0.71 -5.49
N ALA A 13 -20.43 0.53 -5.68
CA ALA A 13 -21.72 1.00 -5.18
C ALA A 13 -22.87 0.11 -5.67
N GLU A 14 -22.85 -0.28 -6.95
CA GLU A 14 -23.86 -1.16 -7.54
C GLU A 14 -23.91 -2.52 -6.83
N GLU A 15 -22.76 -3.16 -6.61
CA GLU A 15 -22.67 -4.43 -5.88
C GLU A 15 -23.18 -4.32 -4.44
N LEU A 16 -22.86 -3.21 -3.76
CA LEU A 16 -23.33 -2.94 -2.40
C LEU A 16 -24.85 -2.76 -2.35
N ILE A 17 -25.41 -1.97 -3.27
CA ILE A 17 -26.85 -1.74 -3.43
C ILE A 17 -27.55 -3.07 -3.68
N ASP A 18 -27.08 -3.82 -4.67
CA ASP A 18 -27.67 -5.08 -5.09
C ASP A 18 -27.71 -6.10 -3.96
N LEU A 19 -26.59 -6.25 -3.26
CA LEU A 19 -26.53 -7.16 -2.12
C LEU A 19 -27.51 -6.75 -1.02
N ALA A 20 -27.50 -5.47 -0.62
CA ALA A 20 -28.33 -4.97 0.46
C ALA A 20 -29.82 -5.09 0.11
N PHE A 21 -30.21 -4.68 -1.09
CA PHE A 21 -31.61 -4.70 -1.53
C PHE A 21 -32.12 -6.12 -1.74
N ARG A 22 -31.29 -7.01 -2.31
CA ARG A 22 -31.62 -8.43 -2.47
C ARG A 22 -31.83 -9.11 -1.12
N ARG A 23 -30.99 -8.82 -0.12
CA ARG A 23 -31.15 -9.34 1.24
C ARG A 23 -32.41 -8.79 1.93
N ALA A 24 -32.68 -7.50 1.78
CA ALA A 24 -33.86 -6.86 2.37
C ALA A 24 -35.17 -7.41 1.78
N ARG A 25 -35.23 -7.71 0.47
CA ARG A 25 -36.42 -8.27 -0.18
C ARG A 25 -36.91 -9.58 0.45
N ARG A 26 -36.03 -10.34 1.12
CA ARG A 26 -36.37 -11.60 1.83
C ARG A 26 -37.19 -11.39 3.10
N ALA A 27 -37.30 -10.16 3.61
CA ALA A 27 -38.04 -9.86 4.85
C ALA A 27 -39.58 -9.78 4.69
N GLY A 28 -40.13 -10.24 3.56
CA GLY A 28 -41.57 -10.16 3.26
C GLY A 28 -41.98 -8.82 2.63
N ARG A 29 -43.27 -8.64 2.32
CA ARG A 29 -43.85 -7.40 1.76
C ARG A 29 -45.18 -7.06 2.45
N GLY A 30 -45.58 -5.78 2.42
CA GLY A 30 -46.95 -5.35 2.71
C GLY A 30 -47.25 -5.06 4.19
N SER A 31 -46.46 -5.57 5.13
CA SER A 31 -46.64 -5.30 6.56
C SER A 31 -45.68 -4.23 7.08
N LEU A 32 -46.12 -3.47 8.10
CA LEU A 32 -45.28 -2.47 8.79
C LEU A 32 -43.98 -3.10 9.29
N THR A 33 -44.08 -4.29 9.89
CA THR A 33 -42.94 -5.06 10.38
C THR A 33 -41.97 -5.41 9.26
N SER A 34 -42.47 -5.82 8.09
CA SER A 34 -41.62 -6.13 6.93
C SER A 34 -40.90 -4.90 6.39
N ASP A 35 -41.58 -3.74 6.32
CA ASP A 35 -41.01 -2.49 5.83
C ASP A 35 -39.89 -1.97 6.75
N LEU A 36 -40.12 -2.00 8.07
CA LEU A 36 -39.12 -1.62 9.06
C LEU A 36 -37.91 -2.57 9.04
N LYS A 37 -38.15 -3.88 8.91
CA LYS A 37 -37.09 -4.90 8.84
C LYS A 37 -36.25 -4.74 7.58
N ARG A 38 -36.84 -4.34 6.45
CA ARG A 38 -36.11 -4.04 5.20
C ARG A 38 -35.12 -2.90 5.37
N ILE A 39 -35.56 -1.78 5.96
CA ILE A 39 -34.67 -0.64 6.23
C ILE A 39 -33.51 -1.07 7.13
N GLU A 40 -33.79 -1.82 8.18
CA GLU A 40 -32.77 -2.28 9.12
C GLU A 40 -31.75 -3.22 8.48
N ILE A 41 -32.19 -4.14 7.62
CA ILE A 41 -31.28 -5.03 6.87
C ILE A 41 -30.36 -4.22 5.96
N ILE A 42 -30.88 -3.21 5.25
CA ILE A 42 -30.08 -2.35 4.39
C ILE A 42 -29.06 -1.58 5.22
N ARG A 43 -29.51 -0.94 6.31
CA ARG A 43 -28.66 -0.17 7.23
C ARG A 43 -27.49 -1.01 7.74
N SER A 44 -27.76 -2.18 8.32
CA SER A 44 -26.73 -3.05 8.88
C SER A 44 -25.74 -3.49 7.80
N ILE A 45 -26.21 -4.03 6.66
CA ILE A 45 -25.31 -4.53 5.61
C ILE A 45 -24.39 -3.42 5.10
N LEU A 46 -24.94 -2.24 4.81
CA LEU A 46 -24.16 -1.14 4.25
C LEU A 46 -23.19 -0.55 5.28
N CYS A 47 -23.65 -0.25 6.50
CA CYS A 47 -22.79 0.27 7.56
C CYS A 47 -21.64 -0.71 7.86
N ASP A 48 -21.93 -2.01 7.98
CA ASP A 48 -20.92 -3.02 8.28
C ASP A 48 -19.87 -3.11 7.17
N ARG A 49 -20.29 -3.07 5.88
CA ARG A 49 -19.36 -3.15 4.75
C ARG A 49 -18.51 -1.89 4.60
N LEU A 50 -19.13 -0.72 4.63
CA LEU A 50 -18.43 0.56 4.49
C LEU A 50 -17.44 0.77 5.64
N LEU A 51 -17.86 0.51 6.89
CA LEU A 51 -16.96 0.64 8.05
C LEU A 51 -15.87 -0.42 8.06
N ARG A 52 -16.11 -1.63 7.52
CA ARG A 52 -15.07 -2.64 7.37
C ARG A 52 -13.96 -2.18 6.41
N ILE A 53 -14.31 -1.52 5.30
CA ILE A 53 -13.32 -0.91 4.41
C ILE A 53 -12.45 0.06 5.20
N VAL A 54 -13.05 1.00 5.93
CA VAL A 54 -12.30 2.00 6.70
C VAL A 54 -11.40 1.37 7.76
N ARG A 55 -11.90 0.37 8.49
CA ARG A 55 -11.16 -0.31 9.56
C ARG A 55 -10.05 -1.25 9.07
N SER A 56 -10.08 -1.64 7.80
CA SER A 56 -9.07 -2.52 7.22
C SER A 56 -7.76 -1.82 6.92
N TYR A 57 -7.76 -0.49 6.79
CA TYR A 57 -6.56 0.29 6.58
C TYR A 57 -5.87 0.59 7.93
N PRO A 58 -4.53 0.54 7.99
CA PRO A 58 -3.80 0.98 9.16
C PRO A 58 -4.03 2.48 9.40
N ARG A 59 -3.98 2.89 10.68
CA ARG A 59 -4.03 4.32 11.01
C ARG A 59 -2.79 4.99 10.46
N ILE A 60 -2.98 6.04 9.66
CA ILE A 60 -1.91 6.73 8.92
C ILE A 60 -0.79 7.19 9.86
N GLU A 61 -1.15 7.67 11.05
CA GLU A 61 -0.21 8.16 12.07
C GLU A 61 0.73 7.07 12.57
N ARG A 62 0.31 5.80 12.48
CA ARG A 62 1.09 4.62 12.92
C ARG A 62 1.87 3.98 11.78
N ILE A 63 1.73 4.46 10.55
CA ILE A 63 2.47 3.93 9.41
C ILE A 63 3.91 4.45 9.49
N PRO A 64 4.93 3.56 9.45
CA PRO A 64 6.34 3.96 9.41
C PRO A 64 6.64 4.88 8.23
N ALA A 65 7.57 5.83 8.40
CA ALA A 65 7.87 6.84 7.39
C ALA A 65 8.21 6.25 6.01
N PHE A 66 8.95 5.13 5.99
CA PHE A 66 9.22 4.35 4.77
C PHE A 66 7.95 4.01 3.98
N TYR A 67 6.97 3.40 4.65
CA TYR A 67 5.72 3.01 4.00
C TYR A 67 4.80 4.21 3.71
N ARG A 68 4.91 5.29 4.49
CA ARG A 68 4.15 6.52 4.28
C ARG A 68 4.61 7.24 3.00
N GLU A 69 5.92 7.32 2.78
CA GLU A 69 6.46 7.89 1.53
C GLU A 69 6.05 7.04 0.33
N LEU A 70 6.15 5.70 0.41
CA LEU A 70 5.70 4.84 -0.68
C LEU A 70 4.19 4.91 -0.92
N LEU A 71 3.37 5.06 0.14
CA LEU A 71 1.94 5.30 0.03
C LEU A 71 1.65 6.61 -0.74
N ASP A 72 2.35 7.68 -0.38
CA ASP A 72 2.14 8.99 -0.99
C ASP A 72 2.51 8.98 -2.49
N VAL A 73 3.62 8.32 -2.84
CA VAL A 73 4.05 8.18 -4.24
C VAL A 73 3.06 7.35 -5.06
N LEU A 74 2.51 6.25 -4.51
CA LEU A 74 1.65 5.33 -5.26
C LEU A 74 0.19 5.78 -5.39
N VAL A 75 -0.32 6.44 -4.36
CA VAL A 75 -1.76 6.73 -4.20
C VAL A 75 -2.02 8.18 -3.78
N GLY A 76 -1.08 8.80 -3.06
CA GLY A 76 -1.26 10.09 -2.40
C GLY A 76 -1.94 9.92 -1.04
N GLU A 77 -1.25 10.28 0.04
CA GLU A 77 -1.76 10.09 1.41
C GLU A 77 -3.05 10.89 1.64
N ALA A 78 -3.08 12.14 1.17
CA ALA A 78 -4.24 13.02 1.30
C ALA A 78 -5.47 12.48 0.55
N ALA A 79 -5.25 11.91 -0.65
CA ALA A 79 -6.31 11.34 -1.47
C ALA A 79 -6.89 10.08 -0.81
N LEU A 80 -6.03 9.18 -0.32
CA LEU A 80 -6.47 8.00 0.44
C LEU A 80 -7.27 8.40 1.67
N ARG A 81 -6.77 9.34 2.47
CA ARG A 81 -7.44 9.82 3.68
C ARG A 81 -8.81 10.42 3.38
N LYS A 82 -8.91 11.24 2.33
CA LYS A 82 -10.17 11.83 1.88
C LYS A 82 -11.17 10.74 1.48
N ALA A 83 -10.74 9.74 0.72
CA ALA A 83 -11.59 8.63 0.30
C ALA A 83 -12.13 7.82 1.50
N LEU A 84 -11.26 7.45 2.44
CA LEU A 84 -11.65 6.75 3.67
C LEU A 84 -12.64 7.57 4.52
N TYR A 85 -12.43 8.88 4.62
CA TYR A 85 -13.36 9.78 5.32
C TYR A 85 -14.73 9.84 4.65
N ARG A 86 -14.78 9.93 3.31
CA ARG A 86 -16.04 9.97 2.54
C ARG A 86 -16.81 8.65 2.67
N VAL A 87 -16.13 7.51 2.64
CA VAL A 87 -16.74 6.19 2.89
C VAL A 87 -17.31 6.09 4.30
N LYS A 88 -16.58 6.55 5.32
CA LYS A 88 -17.09 6.61 6.70
C LYS A 88 -18.32 7.51 6.81
N TRP A 89 -18.25 8.71 6.24
CA TRP A 89 -19.36 9.66 6.22
C TRP A 89 -20.61 9.07 5.56
N CYS A 90 -20.44 8.35 4.44
CA CYS A 90 -21.53 7.66 3.77
C CYS A 90 -22.22 6.65 4.71
N ALA A 91 -21.44 5.85 5.45
CA ALA A 91 -21.99 4.94 6.46
C ALA A 91 -22.81 5.69 7.53
N ASP A 92 -22.29 6.80 8.05
CA ASP A 92 -22.98 7.62 9.05
C ASP A 92 -24.29 8.23 8.50
N VAL A 93 -24.32 8.63 7.23
CA VAL A 93 -25.53 9.17 6.58
C VAL A 93 -26.55 8.06 6.30
N VAL A 94 -26.13 6.87 5.86
CA VAL A 94 -27.02 5.70 5.73
C VAL A 94 -27.69 5.38 7.07
N ASP A 95 -26.93 5.41 8.17
CA ASP A 95 -27.46 5.17 9.50
C ASP A 95 -28.52 6.21 9.89
N LYS A 96 -28.24 7.50 9.69
CA LYS A 96 -29.19 8.60 9.96
C LYS A 96 -30.47 8.47 9.12
N LEU A 97 -30.33 8.21 7.81
CA LEU A 97 -31.47 8.01 6.90
C LEU A 97 -32.34 6.84 7.37
N ALA A 98 -31.73 5.73 7.80
CA ALA A 98 -32.47 4.58 8.27
C ALA A 98 -33.31 4.92 9.53
N HIS A 99 -32.75 5.66 10.49
CA HIS A 99 -33.49 6.12 11.67
C HIS A 99 -34.64 7.06 11.30
N GLU A 100 -34.38 8.06 10.46
CA GLU A 100 -35.39 9.02 9.99
C GLU A 100 -36.56 8.32 9.30
N TYR A 101 -36.28 7.44 8.34
CA TYR A 101 -37.31 6.76 7.57
C TYR A 101 -38.06 5.70 8.36
N ARG A 102 -37.41 5.05 9.34
CA ARG A 102 -38.12 4.16 10.29
C ARG A 102 -39.14 4.95 11.13
N ALA A 103 -38.79 6.16 11.58
CA ALA A 103 -39.74 7.03 12.30
C ALA A 103 -40.91 7.46 11.40
N LYS A 104 -40.62 7.90 10.17
CA LYS A 104 -41.65 8.26 9.18
C LYS A 104 -42.61 7.10 8.86
N ILE A 105 -42.09 5.88 8.70
CA ILE A 105 -42.91 4.69 8.42
C ILE A 105 -43.78 4.31 9.62
N ARG A 106 -43.28 4.44 10.87
CA ARG A 106 -44.09 4.18 12.08
C ARG A 106 -45.24 5.17 12.23
N GLY A 107 -45.03 6.43 11.88
CA GLY A 107 -46.06 7.49 11.98
C GLY A 107 -47.03 7.56 10.80
N ALA A 108 -46.83 6.78 9.75
CA ALA A 108 -47.64 6.85 8.53
C ALA A 108 -49.02 6.21 8.72
N GLN A 109 -50.07 6.97 8.41
CA GLN A 109 -51.47 6.56 8.60
C GLN A 109 -52.01 5.71 7.44
N LYS A 110 -51.41 5.83 6.25
CA LYS A 110 -51.86 5.15 5.02
C LYS A 110 -50.77 4.23 4.48
N VAL A 111 -51.16 3.08 3.94
CA VAL A 111 -50.23 2.12 3.30
C VAL A 111 -49.46 2.77 2.15
N ASN A 112 -50.12 3.57 1.32
CA ASN A 112 -49.47 4.28 0.21
C ASN A 112 -48.35 5.22 0.69
N GLN A 113 -48.56 5.90 1.82
CA GLN A 113 -47.56 6.79 2.42
C GLN A 113 -46.34 6.01 2.94
N ARG A 114 -46.56 4.85 3.59
CA ARG A 114 -45.48 3.94 3.99
C ARG A 114 -44.65 3.47 2.80
N LEU A 115 -45.31 3.03 1.73
CA LEU A 115 -44.64 2.56 0.51
C LEU A 115 -43.86 3.68 -0.18
N GLN A 116 -44.39 4.91 -0.17
CA GLN A 116 -43.68 6.08 -0.69
C GLN A 116 -42.41 6.39 0.13
N PHE A 117 -42.50 6.36 1.46
CA PHE A 117 -41.34 6.54 2.34
C PHE A 117 -40.31 5.44 2.13
N LEU A 118 -40.73 4.18 2.00
CA LEU A 118 -39.82 3.08 1.73
C LEU A 118 -39.11 3.27 0.37
N ARG A 119 -39.84 3.58 -0.70
CA ARG A 119 -39.24 3.85 -2.03
C ARG A 119 -38.24 5.01 -1.97
N SER A 120 -38.58 6.07 -1.24
CA SER A 120 -37.71 7.24 -1.07
C SER A 120 -36.42 6.88 -0.31
N PHE A 121 -36.50 6.05 0.72
CA PHE A 121 -35.32 5.54 1.43
C PHE A 121 -34.38 4.78 0.49
N TYR A 122 -34.93 3.85 -0.31
CA TYR A 122 -34.13 3.10 -1.29
C TYR A 122 -33.45 4.04 -2.28
N GLY A 123 -34.19 4.99 -2.85
CA GLY A 123 -33.64 5.97 -3.80
C GLY A 123 -32.53 6.83 -3.20
N ARG A 124 -32.71 7.32 -1.97
CA ARG A 124 -31.68 8.11 -1.26
C ARG A 124 -30.42 7.31 -0.96
N VAL A 125 -30.56 6.06 -0.54
CA VAL A 125 -29.41 5.17 -0.30
C VAL A 125 -28.65 4.88 -1.60
N SER A 126 -29.36 4.62 -2.70
CA SER A 126 -28.73 4.41 -4.01
C SER A 126 -28.00 5.67 -4.50
N SER A 127 -28.62 6.84 -4.38
CA SER A 127 -27.99 8.13 -4.74
C SER A 127 -26.71 8.35 -3.92
N LEU A 128 -26.79 8.16 -2.60
CA LEU A 128 -25.67 8.36 -1.68
C LEU A 128 -24.50 7.42 -1.95
N LEU A 129 -24.77 6.14 -2.28
CA LEU A 129 -23.72 5.21 -2.68
C LEU A 129 -23.12 5.58 -4.03
N GLY A 130 -23.93 6.02 -4.99
CA GLY A 130 -23.43 6.53 -6.28
C GLY A 130 -22.53 7.76 -6.14
N GLU A 131 -22.81 8.64 -5.17
CA GLU A 131 -21.99 9.82 -4.86
C GLU A 131 -20.57 9.50 -4.37
N ILE A 132 -20.31 8.27 -3.88
CA ILE A 132 -18.99 7.86 -3.39
C ILE A 132 -18.28 6.84 -4.30
N GLU A 133 -18.80 6.58 -5.51
CA GLU A 133 -18.22 5.57 -6.39
C GLU A 133 -16.76 5.89 -6.75
N GLY A 134 -16.45 7.16 -7.03
CA GLY A 134 -15.08 7.58 -7.30
C GLY A 134 -14.13 7.32 -6.13
N GLU A 135 -14.59 7.49 -4.88
CA GLU A 135 -13.80 7.12 -3.70
C GLU A 135 -13.65 5.60 -3.54
N LEU A 136 -14.68 4.81 -3.87
CA LEU A 136 -14.59 3.34 -3.87
C LEU A 136 -13.61 2.84 -4.94
N ASP A 137 -13.61 3.45 -6.13
CA ASP A 137 -12.66 3.15 -7.21
C ASP A 137 -11.23 3.46 -6.81
N LEU A 138 -10.99 4.65 -6.22
CA LEU A 138 -9.68 5.01 -5.69
C LEU A 138 -9.20 4.00 -4.65
N LEU A 139 -10.05 3.62 -3.70
CA LEU A 139 -9.69 2.64 -2.66
C LEU A 139 -9.47 1.24 -3.24
N ARG A 140 -10.15 0.88 -4.33
CA ARG A 140 -9.95 -0.37 -5.06
C ARG A 140 -8.58 -0.39 -5.73
N GLU A 141 -8.23 0.65 -6.48
CA GLU A 141 -6.89 0.79 -7.06
C GLU A 141 -5.79 0.82 -5.99
N ALA A 142 -5.99 1.59 -4.92
CA ALA A 142 -5.07 1.70 -3.81
C ALA A 142 -4.83 0.34 -3.16
N SER A 143 -5.88 -0.45 -2.91
CA SER A 143 -5.75 -1.78 -2.31
C SER A 143 -4.86 -2.73 -3.13
N VAL A 144 -4.88 -2.62 -4.47
CA VAL A 144 -4.07 -3.45 -5.36
C VAL A 144 -2.61 -3.00 -5.34
N LYS A 145 -2.36 -1.69 -5.42
CA LYS A 145 -1.01 -1.11 -5.39
C LYS A 145 -0.32 -1.34 -4.04
N LEU A 146 -1.01 -1.05 -2.94
CA LEU A 146 -0.43 -1.08 -1.59
C LEU A 146 -0.14 -2.50 -1.09
N ARG A 147 -0.94 -3.50 -1.47
CA ARG A 147 -0.64 -4.91 -1.13
C ARG A 147 0.65 -5.43 -1.75
N LYS A 148 1.08 -4.85 -2.88
CA LYS A 148 2.33 -5.21 -3.56
C LYS A 148 3.57 -4.52 -2.99
N LEU A 149 3.41 -3.65 -1.99
CA LEU A 149 4.56 -3.02 -1.33
C LEU A 149 5.47 -4.07 -0.69
N PRO A 150 6.78 -3.84 -0.69
CA PRO A 150 7.74 -4.82 -0.20
C PRO A 150 7.57 -5.07 1.29
N SER A 151 7.73 -6.32 1.73
CA SER A 151 7.69 -6.70 3.14
C SER A 151 9.03 -6.46 3.86
N ILE A 152 9.38 -5.19 4.02
CA ILE A 152 10.55 -4.73 4.76
C ILE A 152 10.16 -4.48 6.23
N ASN A 153 11.09 -4.64 7.18
CA ASN A 153 10.86 -4.24 8.57
C ASN A 153 11.57 -2.89 8.83
N PRO A 154 10.82 -1.78 9.01
CA PRO A 154 11.40 -0.46 9.26
C PRO A 154 12.13 -0.33 10.60
N GLU A 155 11.91 -1.25 11.54
CA GLU A 155 12.56 -1.23 12.86
C GLU A 155 13.90 -1.96 12.88
N LEU A 156 14.19 -2.77 11.85
CA LEU A 156 15.45 -3.51 11.77
C LEU A 156 16.54 -2.67 11.09
N PHE A 157 17.76 -2.78 11.61
CA PHE A 157 18.92 -2.26 10.92
C PHE A 157 19.03 -2.87 9.52
N THR A 158 19.21 -2.01 8.52
CA THR A 158 19.12 -2.36 7.10
C THR A 158 20.45 -2.11 6.40
N ILE A 159 21.01 -3.14 5.80
CA ILE A 159 22.15 -3.01 4.88
C ILE A 159 21.58 -2.87 3.47
N VAL A 160 21.77 -1.72 2.84
CA VAL A 160 21.32 -1.45 1.47
C VAL A 160 22.49 -1.67 0.53
N VAL A 161 22.38 -2.65 -0.37
CA VAL A 161 23.44 -3.04 -1.30
C VAL A 161 23.21 -2.35 -2.64
N SER A 162 24.14 -1.48 -3.02
CA SER A 162 24.08 -0.63 -4.22
C SER A 162 25.31 -0.81 -5.11
N GLY A 163 25.24 -0.27 -6.33
CA GLY A 163 26.26 -0.44 -7.37
C GLY A 163 25.64 -0.98 -8.66
N TYR A 164 26.39 -0.94 -9.76
CA TYR A 164 25.89 -1.35 -11.08
C TYR A 164 25.37 -2.78 -11.13
N THR A 165 24.60 -3.12 -12.16
CA THR A 165 24.18 -4.51 -12.41
C THR A 165 25.40 -5.42 -12.53
N ASN A 166 25.24 -6.71 -12.20
CA ASN A 166 26.27 -7.74 -12.32
C ASN A 166 27.55 -7.59 -11.46
N VAL A 167 27.68 -6.56 -10.60
CA VAL A 167 28.82 -6.39 -9.67
C VAL A 167 28.85 -7.38 -8.48
N GLY A 168 27.82 -8.22 -8.35
CA GLY A 168 27.74 -9.23 -7.29
C GLY A 168 26.80 -8.89 -6.12
N LYS A 169 25.96 -7.86 -6.23
CA LYS A 169 25.01 -7.44 -5.18
C LYS A 169 24.17 -8.58 -4.62
N SER A 170 23.47 -9.33 -5.49
CA SER A 170 22.62 -10.46 -5.07
C SER A 170 23.41 -11.57 -4.40
N SER A 171 24.65 -11.80 -4.84
CA SER A 171 25.55 -12.80 -4.23
C SER A 171 25.92 -12.40 -2.81
N LEU A 172 26.26 -11.13 -2.59
CA LEU A 172 26.51 -10.60 -1.24
C LEU A 172 25.29 -10.78 -0.33
N VAL A 173 24.10 -10.43 -0.81
CA VAL A 173 22.85 -10.62 -0.04
C VAL A 173 22.65 -12.07 0.35
N ARG A 174 22.85 -13.02 -0.58
CA ARG A 174 22.71 -14.46 -0.31
C ARG A 174 23.71 -14.95 0.73
N VAL A 175 24.98 -14.55 0.64
CA VAL A 175 26.04 -14.96 1.58
C VAL A 175 25.80 -14.39 2.98
N CYS A 176 25.35 -13.14 3.08
CA CYS A 176 25.07 -12.50 4.37
C CYS A 176 23.76 -12.98 5.02
N SER A 177 22.90 -13.69 4.29
CA SER A 177 21.59 -14.12 4.79
C SER A 177 21.68 -15.47 5.51
N SER A 178 21.06 -15.56 6.67
CA SER A 178 20.96 -16.82 7.43
C SER A 178 19.97 -17.82 6.81
N ALA A 179 19.09 -17.36 5.93
CA ALA A 179 18.11 -18.19 5.23
C ALA A 179 18.00 -17.74 3.77
N LYS A 180 17.26 -18.52 2.95
CA LYS A 180 17.00 -18.16 1.55
C LYS A 180 16.37 -16.75 1.50
N PRO A 181 17.01 -15.78 0.82
CA PRO A 181 16.45 -14.44 0.68
C PRO A 181 15.08 -14.44 -0.01
N ARG A 182 14.23 -13.49 0.38
CA ARG A 182 12.90 -13.29 -0.21
C ARG A 182 13.02 -12.37 -1.42
N VAL A 183 12.14 -12.58 -2.39
CA VAL A 183 12.02 -11.73 -3.56
C VAL A 183 10.76 -10.90 -3.40
N GLU A 184 10.88 -9.58 -3.50
CA GLU A 184 9.80 -8.64 -3.19
C GLU A 184 9.69 -7.61 -4.32
N SER A 185 8.46 -7.19 -4.63
CA SER A 185 8.23 -6.09 -5.56
C SER A 185 8.58 -4.75 -4.91
N TYR A 186 9.17 -3.82 -5.67
CA TYR A 186 9.36 -2.44 -5.26
C TYR A 186 8.72 -1.49 -6.28
N PRO A 187 8.10 -0.38 -5.86
CA PRO A 187 7.49 0.57 -6.80
C PRO A 187 8.46 1.08 -7.88
N PHE A 188 7.97 1.18 -9.11
CA PHE A 188 8.68 1.75 -10.26
C PHE A 188 9.99 1.05 -10.67
N THR A 189 10.17 -0.20 -10.25
CA THR A 189 11.20 -1.09 -10.82
C THR A 189 10.54 -2.24 -11.55
N THR A 190 11.15 -2.64 -12.68
CA THR A 190 10.80 -3.87 -13.39
C THR A 190 11.48 -5.10 -12.79
N GLN A 191 12.51 -4.88 -11.95
CA GLN A 191 13.26 -5.92 -11.26
C GLN A 191 12.81 -6.01 -9.80
N GLU A 192 12.65 -7.22 -9.31
CA GLU A 192 12.31 -7.47 -7.92
C GLU A 192 13.53 -7.29 -7.02
N ILE A 193 13.33 -6.71 -5.84
CA ILE A 193 14.39 -6.58 -4.84
C ILE A 193 14.55 -7.88 -4.07
N ILE A 194 15.76 -8.15 -3.60
CA ILE A 194 16.05 -9.34 -2.80
C ILE A 194 16.27 -8.92 -1.35
N VAL A 195 15.44 -9.43 -0.45
CA VAL A 195 15.49 -9.12 0.98
C VAL A 195 15.99 -10.34 1.76
N GLY A 196 17.21 -10.22 2.23
CA GLY A 196 17.87 -11.15 3.13
C GLY A 196 17.73 -10.75 4.60
N HIS A 197 17.95 -11.72 5.49
CA HIS A 197 17.88 -11.52 6.93
C HIS A 197 19.03 -12.24 7.61
N GLY A 198 19.57 -11.67 8.68
CA GLY A 198 20.63 -12.29 9.46
C GLY A 198 20.70 -11.77 10.88
N LYS A 199 21.70 -12.26 11.63
CA LYS A 199 22.02 -11.79 12.97
C LYS A 199 23.53 -11.58 13.08
N HIS A 200 23.93 -10.44 13.62
CA HIS A 200 25.33 -10.17 13.96
C HIS A 200 25.42 -9.90 15.46
N ARG A 201 26.21 -10.70 16.20
CA ARG A 201 26.35 -10.59 17.67
C ARG A 201 25.00 -10.54 18.42
N GLY A 202 24.04 -11.34 17.97
CA GLY A 202 22.68 -11.39 18.54
C GLY A 202 21.72 -10.29 18.05
N VAL A 203 22.20 -9.27 17.36
CA VAL A 203 21.37 -8.18 16.81
C VAL A 203 20.84 -8.58 15.43
N PRO A 204 19.50 -8.61 15.23
CA PRO A 204 18.92 -8.90 13.92
C PRO A 204 19.14 -7.76 12.95
N PHE A 205 19.42 -8.10 11.69
CA PHE A 205 19.50 -7.15 10.58
C PHE A 205 18.78 -7.71 9.35
N GLN A 206 18.47 -6.82 8.43
CA GLN A 206 18.01 -7.15 7.08
C GLN A 206 19.01 -6.58 6.07
N ILE A 207 19.17 -7.26 4.93
CA ILE A 207 20.03 -6.83 3.83
C ILE A 207 19.21 -6.81 2.54
N ILE A 208 19.30 -5.73 1.77
CA ILE A 208 18.45 -5.50 0.61
C ILE A 208 19.35 -5.32 -0.61
N ASP A 209 19.16 -6.17 -1.62
CA ASP A 209 19.65 -5.93 -2.96
C ASP A 209 18.69 -4.96 -3.65
N THR A 210 19.22 -3.92 -4.29
CA THR A 210 18.43 -2.85 -4.87
C THR A 210 18.52 -2.78 -6.40
N PRO A 211 18.28 -3.89 -7.13
CA PRO A 211 18.25 -3.87 -8.59
C PRO A 211 17.14 -2.97 -9.09
N GLY A 212 17.41 -2.21 -10.14
CA GLY A 212 16.49 -1.23 -10.69
C GLY A 212 16.23 -0.02 -9.78
N LEU A 213 16.94 0.12 -8.64
CA LEU A 213 16.82 1.27 -7.73
C LEU A 213 18.14 2.05 -7.63
N LEU A 214 19.22 1.41 -7.13
CA LEU A 214 20.53 2.05 -6.89
C LEU A 214 21.65 1.43 -7.74
N ASP A 215 21.32 1.05 -8.98
CA ASP A 215 22.22 0.38 -9.94
C ASP A 215 22.37 1.08 -11.29
N ARG A 216 21.81 2.28 -11.41
CA ARG A 216 21.99 3.22 -12.51
C ARG A 216 21.83 4.65 -11.98
N PRO A 217 22.25 5.69 -12.75
CA PRO A 217 22.17 7.07 -12.29
C PRO A 217 20.79 7.46 -11.76
N LEU A 218 20.78 8.15 -10.63
CA LEU A 218 19.59 8.73 -10.00
C LEU A 218 19.10 9.96 -10.76
N SER A 219 20.02 10.68 -11.41
CA SER A 219 19.73 11.82 -12.29
C SER A 219 18.87 11.45 -13.51
N GLU A 220 18.89 10.20 -13.95
CA GLU A 220 18.05 9.67 -15.04
C GLU A 220 16.62 9.30 -14.57
N ARG A 221 16.34 9.38 -13.26
CA ARG A 221 15.04 9.01 -12.69
C ARG A 221 14.07 10.18 -12.79
N ASN A 222 12.83 9.89 -13.19
CA ASN A 222 11.77 10.87 -13.00
C ASN A 222 11.52 11.13 -11.50
N ARG A 223 10.84 12.22 -11.18
CA ARG A 223 10.61 12.66 -9.80
C ARG A 223 9.92 11.60 -8.93
N ILE A 224 8.99 10.83 -9.49
CA ILE A 224 8.21 9.81 -8.78
C ILE A 224 9.09 8.60 -8.48
N GLU A 225 9.89 8.14 -9.45
CA GLU A 225 10.90 7.09 -9.27
C GLU A 225 11.93 7.48 -8.21
N LEU A 226 12.46 8.70 -8.30
CA LEU A 226 13.45 9.19 -7.35
C LEU A 226 12.85 9.23 -5.94
N GLN A 227 11.64 9.76 -5.76
CA GLN A 227 10.98 9.78 -4.45
C GLN A 227 10.77 8.36 -3.89
N ALA A 228 10.37 7.39 -4.72
CA ALA A 228 10.26 6.00 -4.30
C ALA A 228 11.62 5.42 -3.86
N ILE A 229 12.72 5.74 -4.55
CA ILE A 229 14.07 5.32 -4.15
C ILE A 229 14.48 5.99 -2.83
N LEU A 230 14.19 7.28 -2.67
CA LEU A 230 14.55 8.05 -1.48
C LEU A 230 13.79 7.61 -0.23
N ALA A 231 12.67 6.88 -0.36
CA ALA A 231 12.01 6.22 0.78
C ALA A 231 12.96 5.32 1.60
N LEU A 232 13.99 4.74 0.97
CA LEU A 232 15.03 3.97 1.68
C LEU A 232 15.76 4.78 2.77
N LYS A 233 15.75 6.12 2.69
CA LYS A 233 16.25 7.03 3.73
C LYS A 233 15.46 6.99 5.02
N HIS A 234 14.29 6.37 5.05
CA HIS A 234 13.51 6.22 6.27
C HIS A 234 13.83 4.95 7.05
N LEU A 235 14.58 4.01 6.47
CA LEU A 235 15.03 2.79 7.15
C LEU A 235 16.29 3.08 7.97
N PRO A 236 16.48 2.61 9.21
CA PRO A 236 17.75 2.73 9.92
C PRO A 236 18.80 1.89 9.19
N SER A 237 19.72 2.53 8.48
CA SER A 237 20.44 1.87 7.37
C SER A 237 21.83 2.40 7.11
N VAL A 238 22.64 1.50 6.56
CA VAL A 238 23.95 1.74 5.95
C VAL A 238 23.90 1.33 4.50
N ILE A 239 24.61 2.05 3.63
CA ILE A 239 24.75 1.69 2.22
C ILE A 239 26.10 1.00 2.01
N VAL A 240 26.09 -0.18 1.41
CA VAL A 240 27.29 -0.83 0.88
C VAL A 240 27.28 -0.59 -0.63
N PHE A 241 28.26 0.17 -1.13
CA PHE A 241 28.42 0.44 -2.55
C PHE A 241 29.48 -0.51 -3.12
N LEU A 242 29.05 -1.46 -3.94
CA LEU A 242 29.95 -2.40 -4.61
C LEU A 242 30.49 -1.80 -5.90
N ILE A 243 31.80 -1.89 -6.06
CA ILE A 243 32.53 -1.57 -7.28
C ILE A 243 33.12 -2.86 -7.86
N ASP A 244 33.19 -2.90 -9.18
CA ASP A 244 33.80 -3.97 -9.96
C ASP A 244 34.93 -3.39 -10.84
N PRO A 245 36.13 -3.16 -10.26
CA PRO A 245 37.27 -2.54 -10.93
C PRO A 245 37.76 -3.28 -12.18
N SER A 246 37.58 -4.60 -12.25
CA SER A 246 37.94 -5.44 -13.41
C SER A 246 37.07 -5.22 -14.64
N GLN A 247 35.97 -4.46 -14.52
CA GLN A 247 35.02 -4.12 -15.59
C GLN A 247 34.23 -5.27 -16.27
N PRO A 248 34.09 -6.51 -15.75
CA PRO A 248 33.24 -7.53 -16.39
C PRO A 248 31.74 -7.18 -16.29
N CYS A 249 31.34 -6.25 -15.40
CA CYS A 249 29.99 -5.70 -15.38
C CYS A 249 29.64 -4.83 -16.61
N GLY A 250 30.63 -4.45 -17.43
CA GLY A 250 30.42 -3.68 -18.66
C GLY A 250 30.29 -2.16 -18.45
N TYR A 251 30.65 -1.65 -17.26
CA TYR A 251 30.60 -0.23 -16.93
C TYR A 251 32.01 0.32 -16.62
N PRO A 252 32.43 1.45 -17.22
CA PRO A 252 33.70 2.09 -16.91
C PRO A 252 33.78 2.59 -15.46
N ASN A 253 34.98 2.68 -14.89
CA ASN A 253 35.20 3.18 -13.53
C ASN A 253 34.61 4.58 -13.28
N VAL A 254 34.60 5.45 -14.30
CA VAL A 254 33.99 6.80 -14.21
C VAL A 254 32.49 6.70 -13.90
N ASN A 255 31.79 5.73 -14.47
CA ASN A 255 30.38 5.48 -14.19
C ASN A 255 30.17 5.12 -12.72
N HIS A 256 31.01 4.24 -12.15
CA HIS A 256 30.95 3.87 -10.74
C HIS A 256 31.17 5.10 -9.83
N ILE A 257 32.14 5.95 -10.17
CA ILE A 257 32.42 7.20 -9.43
C ILE A 257 31.22 8.15 -9.48
N ASN A 258 30.61 8.32 -10.65
CA ASN A 258 29.44 9.18 -10.83
C ASN A 258 28.25 8.67 -10.03
N LEU A 259 27.93 7.38 -10.16
CA LEU A 259 26.83 6.76 -9.40
C LEU A 259 27.06 6.86 -7.89
N TYR A 260 28.28 6.58 -7.42
CA TYR A 260 28.64 6.75 -6.01
C TYR A 260 28.42 8.20 -5.55
N SER A 261 28.82 9.17 -6.36
CA SER A 261 28.67 10.60 -6.05
C SER A 261 27.20 11.01 -5.96
N GLU A 262 26.36 10.53 -6.87
CA GLU A 262 24.91 10.77 -6.82
C GLU A 262 24.26 10.12 -5.60
N ILE A 263 24.60 8.86 -5.28
CA ILE A 263 24.11 8.19 -4.08
C ILE A 263 24.57 8.93 -2.84
N LYS A 264 25.84 9.36 -2.76
CA LYS A 264 26.36 10.14 -1.63
C LYS A 264 25.67 11.50 -1.49
N HIS A 265 25.36 12.17 -2.61
CA HIS A 265 24.63 13.43 -2.59
C HIS A 265 23.21 13.24 -2.05
N HIS A 266 22.49 12.23 -2.54
CA HIS A 266 21.13 11.98 -2.10
C HIS A 266 21.08 11.40 -0.69
N PHE A 267 21.92 10.42 -0.35
CA PHE A 267 21.89 9.68 0.91
C PHE A 267 22.94 10.15 1.93
N GLY A 268 23.43 11.39 1.85
CA GLY A 268 24.58 11.89 2.62
C GLY A 268 24.48 11.76 4.15
N ASP A 269 23.27 11.68 4.70
CA ASP A 269 23.03 11.44 6.14
C ASP A 269 23.24 9.97 6.54
N ARG A 270 23.43 9.07 5.58
CA ARG A 270 23.62 7.63 5.79
C ARG A 270 25.09 7.25 5.63
N PRO A 271 25.65 6.43 6.52
CA PRO A 271 26.99 5.89 6.30
C PRO A 271 27.03 5.10 4.99
N ILE A 272 28.06 5.32 4.18
CA ILE A 272 28.29 4.61 2.92
C ILE A 272 29.67 3.95 2.98
N HIS A 273 29.69 2.62 2.90
CA HIS A 273 30.92 1.83 2.82
C HIS A 273 31.17 1.39 1.38
N LEU A 274 32.39 1.62 0.92
CA LEU A 274 32.88 1.12 -0.35
C LEU A 274 33.30 -0.35 -0.19
N ALA A 275 32.89 -1.21 -1.10
CA ALA A 275 33.31 -2.61 -1.17
C ALA A 275 33.76 -2.95 -2.59
N VAL A 276 34.84 -3.72 -2.71
CA VAL A 276 35.34 -4.22 -4.00
C VAL A 276 34.88 -5.67 -4.18
N SER A 277 34.37 -5.99 -5.36
CA SER A 277 33.87 -7.34 -5.66
C SER A 277 35.03 -8.36 -5.71
N PRO A 278 34.89 -9.56 -5.12
CA PRO A 278 35.95 -10.57 -5.08
C PRO A 278 36.42 -11.10 -6.44
N LYS A 279 35.78 -10.77 -7.56
CA LYS A 279 36.26 -11.15 -8.90
C LYS A 279 37.67 -10.61 -9.19
N ASP A 280 38.13 -9.63 -8.42
CA ASP A 280 39.49 -9.09 -8.47
C ASP A 280 40.52 -9.91 -7.66
N LEU A 281 40.11 -10.78 -6.72
CA LEU A 281 41.05 -11.52 -5.86
C LEU A 281 41.73 -12.70 -6.56
N ASP A 282 41.30 -13.08 -7.77
CA ASP A 282 41.88 -14.17 -8.54
C ASP A 282 43.07 -13.73 -9.42
N ASP A 283 43.31 -12.43 -9.60
CA ASP A 283 44.40 -11.90 -10.46
C ASP A 283 45.66 -11.44 -9.69
N GLU A 284 45.63 -11.28 -8.37
CA GLU A 284 46.82 -10.95 -7.55
C GLU A 284 47.53 -12.19 -6.96
N GLY A 285 47.17 -13.39 -7.42
CA GLY A 285 47.67 -14.68 -6.93
C GLY A 285 48.54 -15.48 -7.91
N ARG A 286 49.24 -14.84 -8.86
CA ARG A 286 50.23 -15.49 -9.75
C ARG A 286 51.56 -14.76 -9.76
#